data_AF-A0A7J3DNA8-F1
#
_entry.id   AF-A0A7J3DNA8-F1
#
_cell.length_a   1.000
_cell.length_b   1.000
_cell.length_c   1.000
_cell.angle_alpha   90.00
_cell.angle_beta   90.00
_cell.angle_gamma   90.00
#
_symmetry.space_group_name_H-M   'P 1'
#
loop_
_entity.id
_entity.type
_entity.pdbx_description
1 polymer ?
#
loop_
_entity_poly.entity_id
_entity_poly.type
_entity_poly.pdbx_seq_one_letter_code
_entity_poly.pdbx_strand_id
1 'polypeptide(L)'
;MKKNAFQCWIRQVFLYRLDQPHSPGNYKIIRTYLMGQFAAQNLNTFVYWGPTRTKIHYFLKKRRLYLRKRQRLRNYIERLPSLWPRTQTGEPICPFGHVQGRKPGIRGTIILNTEELATIFHFPIKVLTPALKTVEAKKTGPPPGLPIRE
;
A
#
# COMPACT_ATOMS: atom_id res chain seq x y z
N MET A 1 -12.65 16.98 25.18
CA MET A 1 -12.20 17.79 24.01
C MET A 1 -12.69 17.13 22.73
N LYS A 2 -13.26 17.89 21.79
CA LYS A 2 -13.56 17.38 20.44
C LYS A 2 -12.27 17.34 19.63
N LYS A 3 -11.91 16.18 19.07
CA LYS A 3 -10.78 16.04 18.14
C LYS A 3 -11.28 16.20 16.71
N ASN A 4 -10.60 17.00 15.91
CA ASN A 4 -10.95 17.18 14.50
C ASN A 4 -10.46 15.98 13.69
N ALA A 5 -11.35 15.44 12.86
CA ALA A 5 -11.06 14.36 11.92
C ALA A 5 -11.04 14.92 10.50
N PHE A 6 -10.07 14.47 9.70
CA PHE A 6 -9.87 14.91 8.33
C PHE A 6 -10.06 13.76 7.37
N GLN A 7 -10.80 14.02 6.28
CA GLN A 7 -10.89 13.10 5.16
C GLN A 7 -9.63 13.21 4.30
N CYS A 8 -8.80 12.18 4.36
CA CYS A 8 -7.48 12.13 3.76
C CYS A 8 -7.40 11.07 2.66
N TRP A 9 -6.35 11.17 1.84
CA TRP A 9 -5.95 10.14 0.87
C TRP A 9 -4.44 10.17 0.69
N ILE A 10 -3.86 8.99 0.41
CA ILE A 10 -2.42 8.84 0.19
C ILE A 10 -2.20 8.16 -1.16
N ARG A 11 -1.23 8.64 -1.93
CA ARG A 11 -0.81 8.03 -3.20
C ARG A 11 0.69 7.77 -3.19
N GLN A 12 1.05 6.53 -3.49
CA GLN A 12 2.42 6.14 -3.74
C GLN A 12 2.71 6.16 -5.24
N VAL A 13 3.81 6.80 -5.62
CA VAL A 13 4.40 6.71 -6.96
C VAL A 13 5.87 6.34 -6.79
N PHE A 14 6.29 5.29 -7.49
CA PHE A 14 7.70 4.88 -7.54
C PHE A 14 8.28 5.32 -8.89
N LEU A 15 9.18 6.29 -8.83
CA LEU A 15 9.91 6.83 -9.98
C LEU A 15 11.35 6.36 -9.91
N TYR A 16 11.91 6.02 -11.06
CA TYR A 16 13.29 5.60 -11.20
C TYR A 16 13.79 5.96 -12.59
N ARG A 17 15.11 6.15 -12.71
CA ARG A 17 15.78 6.32 -13.99
C ARG A 17 15.90 4.97 -14.69
N LEU A 18 15.64 4.93 -15.99
CA LEU A 18 15.74 3.70 -16.79
C LEU A 18 17.19 3.25 -16.96
N ASP A 19 18.13 4.20 -17.01
CA ASP A 19 19.57 3.94 -17.22
C ASP A 19 20.23 3.30 -16.00
N GLN A 20 19.64 3.47 -14.81
CA GLN A 20 20.22 3.02 -13.56
C GLN A 20 19.62 1.66 -13.13
N PRO A 21 20.44 0.77 -12.55
CA PRO A 21 19.92 -0.47 -12.00
C PRO A 21 18.95 -0.16 -10.86
N HIS A 22 17.76 -0.75 -10.93
CA HIS A 22 16.74 -0.58 -9.89
C HIS A 22 16.20 -1.94 -9.48
N SER A 23 16.08 -2.15 -8.17
CA SER A 23 15.41 -3.35 -7.65
C SER A 23 13.90 -3.21 -7.85
N PRO A 24 13.24 -4.18 -8.51
CA PRO A 24 11.78 -4.19 -8.65
C PRO A 24 11.09 -4.38 -7.29
N GLY A 25 11.81 -4.67 -6.20
CA GLY A 25 11.26 -4.74 -4.85
C GLY A 25 10.98 -3.37 -4.21
N ASN A 26 11.62 -2.30 -4.68
CA ASN A 26 11.63 -1.01 -3.99
C ASN A 26 10.25 -0.32 -3.91
N TYR A 27 9.33 -0.63 -4.83
CA TYR A 27 7.95 -0.15 -4.70
C TYR A 27 7.26 -0.67 -3.43
N LYS A 28 7.78 -1.72 -2.78
CA LYS A 28 7.21 -2.27 -1.54
C LYS A 28 7.61 -1.49 -0.29
N ILE A 29 8.59 -0.58 -0.35
CA ILE A 29 9.11 0.12 0.84
C ILE A 29 7.98 0.85 1.59
N ILE A 30 7.23 1.72 0.90
CA ILE A 30 6.10 2.44 1.50
C ILE A 30 4.97 1.50 1.92
N ARG A 31 4.80 0.36 1.23
CA ARG A 31 3.84 -0.68 1.63
C ARG A 31 4.21 -1.27 2.97
N THR A 32 5.48 -1.66 3.15
CA THR A 32 5.98 -2.24 4.38
C THR A 32 5.89 -1.25 5.53
N TYR A 33 6.20 0.04 5.27
CA TYR A 33 6.01 1.09 6.27
C TYR A 33 4.54 1.23 6.69
N LEU A 34 3.65 1.55 5.75
CA LEU A 34 2.24 1.84 6.08
C LEU A 34 1.47 0.62 6.57
N MET A 35 1.62 -0.54 5.93
CA MET A 35 0.86 -1.75 6.29
C MET A 35 1.56 -2.61 7.34
N GLY A 36 2.86 -2.44 7.57
CA GLY A 36 3.60 -3.22 8.57
C GLY A 36 3.56 -2.54 9.94
N GLN A 37 3.87 -1.24 9.99
CA GLN A 37 3.94 -0.50 11.26
C GLN A 37 2.56 -0.25 11.88
N PHE A 38 1.54 -0.02 11.04
CA PHE A 38 0.18 0.31 11.49
C PHE A 38 -0.80 -0.88 11.33
N ALA A 39 -0.30 -2.12 11.39
CA ALA A 39 -1.14 -3.33 11.39
C ALA A 39 -1.13 -4.00 12.77
N ALA A 40 -1.79 -3.37 13.75
CA ALA A 40 -2.13 -4.06 14.99
C ALA A 40 -3.36 -4.95 14.76
N GLN A 41 -3.38 -6.14 15.35
CA GLN A 41 -4.44 -7.15 15.11
C GLN A 41 -5.86 -6.66 15.39
N ASN A 42 -6.01 -5.76 16.37
CA ASN A 42 -7.31 -5.30 16.86
C ASN A 42 -7.68 -3.89 16.35
N LEU A 43 -6.88 -3.31 15.44
CA LEU A 43 -7.09 -1.95 14.93
C LEU A 43 -7.28 -1.93 13.41
N ASN A 44 -7.83 -0.82 12.94
CA ASN A 44 -7.88 -0.53 11.50
C ASN A 44 -6.46 -0.43 10.94
N THR A 45 -6.29 -0.90 9.70
CA THR A 45 -5.01 -0.83 9.01
C THR A 45 -5.16 -0.18 7.64
N PHE A 46 -4.06 0.37 7.13
CA PHE A 46 -4.02 0.91 5.79
C PHE A 46 -4.11 -0.21 4.75
N VAL A 47 -4.94 -0.03 3.73
CA VAL A 47 -5.09 -0.98 2.63
C VAL A 47 -4.95 -0.27 1.30
N TYR A 48 -4.20 -0.88 0.37
CA TYR A 48 -4.14 -0.39 -1.00
C TYR A 48 -5.49 -0.51 -1.70
N TRP A 49 -5.92 0.59 -2.28
CA TRP A 49 -7.09 0.58 -3.12
C TRP A 49 -6.80 -0.16 -4.44
N GLY A 50 -7.47 -1.29 -4.67
CA GLY A 50 -7.24 -2.16 -5.83
C GLY A 50 -7.28 -1.45 -7.20
N PRO A 51 -8.25 -0.55 -7.47
CA PRO A 51 -8.35 0.18 -8.73
C PRO A 51 -7.17 1.12 -9.06
N THR A 52 -6.41 1.60 -8.07
CA THR A 52 -5.22 2.43 -8.31
C THR A 52 -3.98 1.63 -8.67
N ARG A 53 -4.00 0.30 -8.46
CA ARG A 53 -2.85 -0.56 -8.74
C ARG A 53 -2.57 -0.63 -10.24
N THR A 54 -1.28 -0.50 -10.58
CA THR A 54 -0.74 -0.67 -11.93
C THR A 54 -0.58 -2.16 -12.26
N LYS A 55 -1.67 -2.93 -12.09
CA LYS A 55 -1.75 -4.35 -12.43
C LYS A 55 -2.87 -4.55 -13.44
N ILE A 56 -2.56 -5.19 -14.57
CA ILE A 56 -3.54 -5.51 -15.62
C ILE A 56 -3.31 -6.97 -16.03
N HIS A 57 -4.41 -7.71 -16.07
CA HIS A 57 -4.48 -9.07 -16.55
C HIS A 57 -5.16 -9.06 -17.93
N TYR A 58 -4.57 -9.81 -18.88
CA TYR A 58 -5.08 -10.06 -20.24
C TYR A 58 -5.21 -8.82 -21.16
N PHE A 59 -5.28 -9.09 -22.46
CA PHE A 59 -5.52 -8.16 -23.58
C PHE A 59 -4.72 -6.85 -23.58
N LEU A 60 -3.82 -6.67 -24.57
CA LEU A 60 -2.99 -5.47 -24.73
C LEU A 60 -2.28 -5.04 -23.43
N LYS A 61 -1.79 -6.02 -22.66
CA LYS A 61 -1.24 -5.85 -21.31
C LYS A 61 -0.21 -4.71 -21.25
N LYS A 62 0.76 -4.69 -22.17
CA LYS A 62 1.82 -3.67 -22.22
C LYS A 62 1.25 -2.26 -22.44
N ARG A 63 0.44 -2.07 -23.48
CA ARG A 63 -0.17 -0.77 -23.84
C ARG A 63 -1.07 -0.25 -22.73
N ARG A 64 -1.98 -1.08 -22.21
CA ARG A 64 -2.89 -0.67 -21.14
C ARG A 64 -2.15 -0.37 -19.84
N LEU A 65 -1.10 -1.14 -19.53
CA LEU A 65 -0.28 -0.91 -18.34
C LEU A 65 0.44 0.44 -18.44
N TYR A 66 1.01 0.75 -19.61
CA TYR A 66 1.62 2.04 -19.89
C TYR A 66 0.62 3.20 -19.71
N LEU A 67 -0.56 3.11 -20.35
CA LEU A 67 -1.59 4.15 -20.23
C LEU A 67 -2.04 4.34 -18.78
N ARG A 68 -2.21 3.25 -18.02
CA ARG A 68 -2.56 3.32 -16.60
C ARG A 68 -1.45 3.95 -15.76
N LYS A 69 -0.18 3.61 -15.99
CA LYS A 69 0.96 4.25 -15.32
C LYS A 69 1.01 5.75 -15.62
N ARG A 70 0.86 6.13 -16.90
CA ARG A 70 0.80 7.53 -17.35
C ARG A 70 -0.32 8.31 -16.66
N GLN A 71 -1.52 7.73 -16.59
CA GLN A 71 -2.66 8.33 -15.88
C GLN A 71 -2.36 8.53 -14.38
N ARG A 72 -1.78 7.52 -13.71
CA ARG A 72 -1.46 7.63 -12.28
C ARG A 72 -0.37 8.67 -12.00
N LEU A 73 0.62 8.79 -12.88
CA LEU A 73 1.64 9.83 -12.82
C LEU A 73 1.01 11.22 -13.00
N ARG A 74 0.14 11.39 -14.00
CA ARG A 74 -0.59 12.64 -14.23
C ARG A 74 -1.36 13.06 -12.99
N ASN A 75 -2.17 12.17 -12.41
CA ASN A 75 -2.92 12.48 -11.19
C ASN A 75 -1.99 12.87 -10.02
N TYR A 76 -0.78 12.29 -9.93
CA TYR A 76 0.20 12.65 -8.92
C TYR A 76 0.76 14.06 -9.12
N ILE A 77 1.11 14.40 -10.37
CA ILE A 77 1.60 15.75 -10.73
C ILE A 77 0.51 16.79 -10.46
N GLU A 78 -0.72 16.54 -10.92
CA GLU A 78 -1.88 17.43 -10.74
C GLU A 78 -2.46 17.39 -9.31
N ARG A 79 -1.88 16.59 -8.39
CA ARG A 79 -2.35 16.44 -7.00
C ARG A 79 -3.82 16.06 -6.85
N LEU A 80 -4.38 15.36 -7.84
CA LEU A 80 -5.77 14.91 -7.84
C LEU A 80 -6.03 13.81 -6.81
N PRO A 81 -7.23 13.74 -6.20
CA PRO A 81 -7.56 12.77 -5.17
C PRO A 81 -7.48 11.33 -5.67
N SER A 82 -7.37 10.37 -4.75
CA SER A 82 -7.37 8.93 -5.08
C SER A 82 -8.58 8.57 -5.94
N LEU A 83 -9.76 9.07 -5.57
CA LEU A 83 -11.05 8.78 -6.19
C LEU A 83 -11.32 9.49 -7.52
N TRP A 84 -10.46 10.40 -7.97
CA TRP A 84 -10.64 11.13 -9.24
C TRP A 84 -10.92 10.16 -10.42
N PRO A 85 -11.96 10.40 -11.24
CA PRO A 85 -12.79 11.62 -11.37
C PRO A 85 -14.11 11.58 -10.57
N ARG A 86 -14.09 11.05 -9.35
CA ARG A 86 -15.22 11.08 -8.40
C ARG A 86 -14.95 12.11 -7.30
N THR A 87 -16.01 12.56 -6.64
CA THR A 87 -15.91 13.29 -5.38
C THR A 87 -15.28 12.43 -4.29
N GLN A 88 -14.88 13.05 -3.18
CA GLN A 88 -14.32 12.34 -2.03
C GLN A 88 -15.35 11.38 -1.39
N THR A 89 -16.64 11.64 -1.57
CA THR A 89 -17.75 10.75 -1.16
C THR A 89 -17.95 9.55 -2.10
N GLY A 90 -17.29 9.56 -3.28
CA GLY A 90 -17.40 8.48 -4.26
C GLY A 90 -18.50 8.67 -5.31
N GLU A 91 -19.17 9.80 -5.30
CA GLU A 91 -20.16 10.16 -6.29
C GLU A 91 -19.46 10.59 -7.60
N PRO A 92 -20.04 10.28 -8.77
CA PRO A 92 -19.48 10.77 -10.03
C PRO A 92 -19.58 12.30 -10.10
N ILE A 93 -18.52 12.97 -10.58
CA ILE A 93 -18.53 14.43 -10.76
C ILE A 93 -19.56 14.86 -11.82
N CYS A 94 -19.76 14.03 -12.85
CA CYS A 94 -20.78 14.25 -13.88
C CYS A 94 -21.83 13.12 -13.79
N PRO A 95 -23.13 13.44 -13.64
CA PRO A 95 -24.20 12.43 -13.56
C PRO A 95 -24.46 11.74 -14.92
N PHE A 96 -24.14 12.40 -16.04
CA PHE A 96 -24.42 11.94 -17.41
C PHE A 96 -23.21 11.33 -18.13
N GLY A 97 -22.33 10.64 -17.39
CA GLY A 97 -21.21 9.92 -17.97
C GLY A 97 -21.00 8.62 -17.23
N HIS A 98 -20.87 7.51 -17.98
CA HIS A 98 -20.44 6.23 -17.44
C HIS A 98 -19.01 6.35 -16.87
N VAL A 99 -18.87 6.87 -15.66
CA VAL A 99 -17.86 6.36 -14.75
C VAL A 99 -18.45 5.09 -14.14
N GLN A 100 -18.73 4.08 -14.97
CA GLN A 100 -18.99 2.70 -14.53
C GLN A 100 -17.64 2.09 -14.11
N GLY A 101 -17.15 2.54 -12.97
CA GLY A 101 -16.12 1.85 -12.20
C GLY A 101 -16.71 1.37 -10.89
N ARG A 102 -16.12 0.35 -10.26
CA ARG A 102 -16.48 -0.08 -8.89
C ARG A 102 -16.71 1.17 -8.03
N LYS A 103 -17.91 1.32 -7.46
CA LYS A 103 -18.18 2.33 -6.43
C LYS A 103 -17.03 2.25 -5.44
N PRO A 104 -16.32 3.34 -5.13
CA PRO A 104 -15.33 3.26 -4.09
C PRO A 104 -16.08 2.88 -2.84
N GLY A 105 -15.96 1.62 -2.42
CA GLY A 105 -16.37 1.26 -1.07
C GLY A 105 -15.53 2.06 -0.07
N ILE A 106 -15.78 1.81 1.22
CA ILE A 106 -15.10 2.38 2.40
C ILE A 106 -13.54 2.39 2.32
N ARG A 107 -12.94 1.71 1.34
CA ARG A 107 -11.49 1.54 1.13
C ARG A 107 -10.82 2.61 0.27
N GLY A 108 -11.56 3.58 -0.26
CA GLY A 108 -11.02 4.60 -1.19
C GLY A 108 -10.49 5.87 -0.50
N THR A 109 -10.93 6.10 0.72
CA THR A 109 -10.64 7.26 1.56
C THR A 109 -10.27 6.79 2.96
N ILE A 110 -9.58 7.65 3.70
CA ILE A 110 -9.19 7.39 5.09
C ILE A 110 -9.60 8.60 5.93
N ILE A 111 -10.06 8.37 7.15
CA ILE A 111 -10.36 9.44 8.10
C ILE A 111 -9.28 9.37 9.16
N LEU A 112 -8.59 10.48 9.38
CA LEU A 112 -7.48 10.56 10.32
C LEU A 112 -7.62 11.79 11.22
N ASN A 113 -7.25 11.64 12.48
CA ASN A 113 -7.08 12.75 13.40
C ASN A 113 -5.70 13.41 13.22
N THR A 114 -5.49 14.58 13.85
CA THR A 114 -4.21 15.31 13.79
C THR A 114 -3.02 14.49 14.29
N GLU A 115 -3.19 13.74 15.38
CA GLU A 115 -2.16 12.88 15.98
C GLU A 115 -1.76 11.72 15.05
N GLU A 116 -2.75 11.07 14.41
CA GLU A 116 -2.51 9.97 13.47
C GLU A 116 -1.82 10.50 12.21
N LEU A 117 -2.23 11.66 11.72
CA LEU A 117 -1.59 12.33 10.58
C LEU A 117 -0.14 12.67 10.92
N ALA A 118 0.13 13.26 12.07
CA ALA A 118 1.50 13.54 12.52
C ALA A 118 2.34 12.26 12.55
N THR A 119 1.81 11.17 13.09
CA THR A 119 2.53 9.89 13.20
C THR A 119 2.94 9.33 11.83
N ILE A 120 2.14 9.52 10.77
CA ILE A 120 2.44 9.04 9.42
C ILE A 120 3.60 9.83 8.76
N PHE A 121 3.74 11.12 9.08
CA PHE A 121 4.79 11.96 8.49
C PHE A 121 6.13 11.92 9.25
N HIS A 122 6.13 11.41 10.48
CA HIS A 122 7.36 11.21 11.25
C HIS A 122 7.93 9.83 10.96
N PHE A 123 8.77 9.75 9.93
CA PHE A 123 9.45 8.50 9.56
C PHE A 123 10.47 8.12 10.65
N PRO A 124 10.48 6.87 11.14
CA PRO A 124 11.50 6.40 12.06
C PRO A 124 12.88 6.46 11.35
N ILE A 125 13.79 7.27 11.89
CA ILE A 125 15.13 7.52 11.32
C ILE A 125 15.95 6.21 11.21
N LYS A 126 15.66 5.22 12.06
CA LYS A 126 16.20 3.85 12.01
C LYS A 126 15.13 2.85 12.44
N VAL A 127 14.62 2.04 11.51
CA VAL A 127 13.92 0.81 11.87
C VAL A 127 14.98 -0.26 12.06
N LEU A 128 15.51 -0.37 13.28
CA LEU A 128 16.23 -1.60 13.67
C LEU A 128 15.15 -2.67 13.82
N THR A 129 14.81 -3.37 12.74
CA THR A 129 14.13 -4.65 12.91
C THR A 129 15.07 -5.50 13.76
N PRO A 130 14.64 -6.04 14.91
CA PRO A 130 15.48 -6.99 15.62
C PRO A 130 15.78 -8.10 14.62
N ALA A 131 17.01 -8.14 14.12
CA ALA A 131 17.46 -9.23 13.30
C ALA A 131 17.35 -10.44 14.23
N LEU A 132 16.33 -11.27 14.02
CA LEU A 132 16.32 -12.61 14.60
C LEU A 132 17.68 -13.17 14.22
N LYS A 133 18.56 -13.38 15.20
CA LYS A 133 19.85 -14.02 14.95
C LYS A 133 19.50 -15.30 14.20
N THR A 134 19.99 -15.44 12.98
CA THR A 134 19.84 -16.66 12.22
C THR A 134 20.59 -17.73 13.01
N VAL A 135 19.87 -18.49 13.82
CA VAL A 135 20.43 -19.68 14.46
C VAL A 135 20.57 -20.68 13.32
N GLU A 136 21.80 -21.08 13.01
CA GLU A 136 22.04 -22.18 12.10
C GLU A 136 21.22 -23.37 12.59
N ALA A 137 20.37 -23.92 11.72
CA ALA A 137 19.63 -25.12 12.05
C ALA A 137 20.63 -26.26 12.22
N LYS A 138 21.09 -26.48 13.46
CA LYS A 138 21.82 -27.71 13.80
C LYS A 138 20.84 -28.85 13.60
N LYS A 139 21.09 -29.71 12.61
CA LYS A 139 20.48 -31.04 12.54
C LYS A 139 21.05 -31.84 13.72
N THR A 140 20.52 -31.62 14.91
CA THR A 140 20.71 -32.56 16.00
C THR A 140 19.95 -33.82 15.62
N GLY A 141 20.58 -34.98 15.75
CA GLY A 141 19.89 -36.26 15.63
C GLY A 141 18.70 -36.35 16.61
N PRO A 142 17.83 -37.35 16.45
CA PRO A 142 16.72 -37.58 17.36
C PRO A 142 17.22 -37.58 18.81
N PRO A 143 16.50 -36.97 19.76
CA PRO A 143 16.92 -36.97 21.16
C PRO A 143 17.12 -38.41 21.64
N PRO A 144 18.19 -38.71 22.40
CA PRO A 144 18.65 -40.08 22.72
C PRO A 144 17.72 -40.89 23.65
N GLY A 145 16.45 -40.52 23.78
CA GLY A 145 15.43 -41.22 24.56
C GLY A 145 14.17 -41.56 23.76
N LEU A 146 14.21 -41.52 22.42
CA LEU A 146 13.07 -41.97 21.62
C LEU A 146 12.95 -43.51 21.71
N PRO A 147 11.80 -44.06 22.13
CA PRO A 147 11.59 -45.50 22.11
C PRO A 147 11.60 -45.98 20.66
N ILE A 148 12.66 -46.72 20.30
CA ILE A 148 12.71 -47.47 19.04
C ILE A 148 11.83 -48.70 19.29
N ARG A 149 10.80 -48.88 18.47
CA ARG A 149 9.95 -50.08 18.54
C ARG A 149 10.81 -51.30 18.17
N GLU A 150 10.70 -52.37 18.96
CA GLU A 150 11.20 -53.71 18.60
C GLU A 150 10.63 -54.17 17.26
#